data_AF-A0AB74M852-F1
#
_entry.id   AF-A0AB74M852-F1
#
_cell.length_a   1.000
_cell.length_b   1.000
_cell.length_c   1.000
_cell.angle_alpha   90.00
_cell.angle_beta   90.00
_cell.angle_gamma   90.00
#
_symmetry.space_group_name_H-M   'P 1'
#
loop_
_entity.id
_entity.type
_entity.pdbx_description
1 polymer ?
#
loop_
_entity_poly.entity_id
_entity_poly.type
_entity_poly.pdbx_seq_one_letter_code
_entity_poly.pdbx_strand_id
1 'polypeptide(L)'
;TTTEGERYLPCVNISAAPEAYFRIAPEDWLRAEMQGEIVALVHSHPGGLPWLSEADRRLQIKSALPWWLVCRGDIHKFRCVPHLTGRRFAHGVTDCYTLFRDAYHLAGTEMPDFHREDDWWRNGQNLYLDNL
;
A
#
# COMPACT_ATOMS: atom_id res chain seq x y z
N THR A 1 2.50 -14.78 -14.44
CA THR A 1 1.78 -15.42 -13.34
C THR A 1 2.71 -15.53 -12.16
N THR A 2 2.29 -15.18 -10.94
CA THR A 2 3.10 -15.35 -9.74
C THR A 2 3.12 -16.81 -9.29
N THR A 3 3.96 -17.15 -8.32
CA THR A 3 4.03 -18.49 -7.73
C THR A 3 2.72 -18.91 -7.05
N GLU A 4 1.89 -17.95 -6.66
CA GLU A 4 0.57 -18.18 -6.04
C GLU A 4 -0.56 -18.30 -7.08
N GLY A 5 -0.22 -18.28 -8.38
CA GLY A 5 -1.20 -18.41 -9.46
C GLY A 5 -1.85 -17.09 -9.90
N GLU A 6 -1.44 -15.96 -9.34
CA GLU A 6 -1.98 -14.64 -9.68
C GLU A 6 -1.55 -14.24 -11.10
N ARG A 7 -2.44 -13.61 -11.86
CA ARG A 7 -2.20 -13.22 -13.25
C ARG A 7 -2.35 -11.71 -13.42
N TYR A 8 -1.40 -11.11 -14.13
CA TYR A 8 -1.49 -9.71 -14.50
C TYR A 8 -2.45 -9.54 -15.68
N LEU A 9 -3.42 -8.63 -15.53
CA LEU A 9 -4.36 -8.26 -16.57
C LEU A 9 -4.11 -6.79 -16.96
N PRO A 10 -3.56 -6.51 -18.16
CA PRO A 10 -3.31 -5.15 -18.59
C PRO A 10 -4.62 -4.41 -18.85
N CYS A 11 -4.62 -3.11 -18.52
CA CYS A 11 -5.73 -2.18 -18.79
C CYS A 11 -5.19 -0.98 -19.58
N VAL A 12 -6.00 -0.42 -20.48
CA VAL A 12 -5.64 0.80 -21.19
C VAL A 12 -5.89 1.99 -20.28
N ASN A 13 -4.93 2.91 -20.18
CA ASN A 13 -5.14 4.17 -19.47
C ASN A 13 -6.09 5.08 -20.28
N ILE A 14 -7.32 5.26 -19.79
CA ILE A 14 -8.35 6.11 -20.43
C ILE A 14 -8.40 7.54 -19.86
N SER A 15 -7.38 7.96 -19.13
CA SER A 15 -7.27 9.35 -18.64
C SER A 15 -7.16 10.33 -19.81
N ALA A 16 -7.79 11.51 -19.68
CA ALA A 16 -7.64 12.60 -20.63
C ALA A 16 -6.25 13.26 -20.57
N ALA A 17 -5.48 12.99 -19.51
CA ALA A 17 -4.07 13.39 -19.35
C ALA A 17 -3.27 12.17 -18.88
N PRO A 18 -2.97 11.22 -19.78
CA PRO A 18 -2.42 9.90 -19.45
C PRO A 18 -0.96 9.95 -18.95
N GLU A 19 -0.23 11.03 -19.23
CA GLU A 19 1.14 11.27 -18.74
C GLU A 19 1.16 11.70 -17.27
N ALA A 20 0.04 12.24 -16.76
CA ALA A 20 -0.06 12.76 -15.39
C ALA A 20 -0.95 11.90 -14.48
N TYR A 21 -1.98 11.27 -15.04
CA TYR A 21 -2.96 10.50 -14.28
C TYR A 21 -3.32 9.21 -15.00
N PHE A 22 -3.88 8.26 -14.26
CA PHE A 22 -4.49 7.08 -14.85
C PHE A 22 -5.97 6.96 -14.52
N ARG A 23 -6.71 6.30 -15.42
CA ARG A 23 -8.08 5.85 -15.18
C ARG A 23 -8.26 4.49 -15.84
N ILE A 24 -8.84 3.55 -15.10
CA ILE A 24 -9.23 2.23 -15.59
C ILE A 24 -10.66 2.32 -16.11
N ALA A 25 -10.92 1.72 -17.27
CA ALA A 25 -12.27 1.60 -17.81
C ALA A 25 -13.12 0.66 -16.91
N PRO A 26 -14.38 0.99 -16.60
CA PRO A 26 -15.25 0.10 -15.81
C PRO A 26 -15.33 -1.33 -16.39
N GLU A 27 -15.31 -1.46 -17.70
CA GLU A 27 -15.34 -2.75 -18.42
C GLU A 27 -14.09 -3.58 -18.17
N ASP A 28 -12.91 -2.93 -18.06
CA ASP A 28 -11.65 -3.60 -17.75
C ASP A 28 -11.65 -4.11 -16.30
N TRP A 29 -12.19 -3.33 -15.35
CA TRP A 29 -12.35 -3.74 -13.96
C TRP A 29 -13.29 -4.95 -13.84
N LEU A 30 -14.48 -4.87 -14.45
CA LEU A 30 -15.45 -5.97 -14.46
C LEU A 30 -14.86 -7.24 -15.09
N ARG A 31 -14.11 -7.11 -16.19
CA ARG A 31 -13.43 -8.24 -16.83
C ARG A 31 -12.41 -8.91 -15.91
N ALA A 32 -11.74 -8.15 -15.05
CA ALA A 32 -10.81 -8.71 -14.07
C ALA A 32 -11.56 -9.47 -12.96
N GLU A 33 -12.61 -8.88 -12.40
CA GLU A 33 -13.45 -9.53 -11.38
C GLU A 33 -14.12 -10.82 -11.88
N MET A 34 -14.52 -10.86 -13.17
CA MET A 34 -15.07 -12.06 -13.79
C MET A 34 -14.05 -13.22 -13.93
N GLN A 35 -12.75 -12.93 -13.82
CA GLN A 35 -11.69 -13.94 -13.93
C GLN A 35 -11.13 -14.39 -12.57
N GLY A 36 -11.55 -13.74 -11.48
CA GLY A 36 -11.12 -14.05 -10.12
C GLY A 36 -11.13 -12.82 -9.21
N GLU A 37 -10.64 -13.00 -7.99
CA GLU A 37 -10.47 -11.91 -7.04
C GLU A 37 -9.34 -10.97 -7.50
N ILE A 38 -9.60 -9.65 -7.47
CA ILE A 38 -8.56 -8.65 -7.67
C ILE A 38 -7.77 -8.54 -6.37
N VAL A 39 -6.50 -8.97 -6.40
CA VAL A 39 -5.63 -9.00 -5.21
C VAL A 39 -4.67 -7.81 -5.13
N ALA A 40 -4.47 -7.08 -6.23
CA ALA A 40 -3.66 -5.87 -6.28
C ALA A 40 -4.01 -5.00 -7.50
N LEU A 41 -3.80 -3.69 -7.37
CA LEU A 41 -3.77 -2.75 -8.50
C LEU A 41 -2.31 -2.43 -8.86
N VAL A 42 -1.99 -2.42 -10.16
CA VAL A 42 -0.63 -2.09 -10.63
C VAL A 42 -0.68 -0.84 -11.49
N HIS A 43 0.16 0.16 -11.19
CA HIS A 43 0.33 1.36 -12.01
C HIS A 43 1.81 1.76 -12.11
N SER A 44 2.13 2.74 -12.94
CA SER A 44 3.49 3.20 -13.17
C SER A 44 3.64 4.70 -12.95
N HIS A 45 4.82 5.14 -12.48
CA HIS A 45 5.25 6.54 -12.47
C HIS A 45 6.42 6.75 -13.46
N PRO A 46 6.16 7.03 -14.75
CA PRO A 46 7.21 7.30 -15.72
C PRO A 46 7.98 8.58 -15.33
N GLY A 47 9.28 8.47 -15.04
CA GLY A 47 10.11 9.60 -14.61
C GLY A 47 9.77 10.19 -13.23
N GLY A 48 8.82 9.58 -12.51
CA GLY A 48 8.37 10.05 -11.19
C GLY A 48 9.20 9.49 -10.04
N LEU A 49 8.55 9.48 -8.87
CA LEU A 49 9.12 9.02 -7.60
C LEU A 49 8.59 7.62 -7.24
N PRO A 50 9.38 6.79 -6.54
CA PRO A 50 9.05 5.40 -6.22
C PRO A 50 8.08 5.25 -5.02
N TRP A 51 7.23 6.24 -4.77
CA TRP A 51 6.20 6.22 -3.73
C TRP A 51 4.86 6.72 -4.25
N LEU A 52 3.79 6.34 -3.55
CA LEU A 52 2.42 6.71 -3.89
C LEU A 52 2.20 8.22 -3.75
N SER A 53 1.60 8.84 -4.77
CA SER A 53 1.14 10.23 -4.69
C SER A 53 -0.09 10.35 -3.78
N GLU A 54 -0.49 11.58 -3.43
CA GLU A 54 -1.73 11.78 -2.66
C GLU A 54 -2.96 11.20 -3.38
N ALA A 55 -3.03 11.34 -4.71
CA ALA A 55 -4.11 10.78 -5.51
C ALA A 55 -4.13 9.25 -5.43
N ASP A 56 -2.95 8.62 -5.53
CA ASP A 56 -2.82 7.16 -5.39
C ASP A 56 -3.24 6.72 -3.99
N ARG A 57 -2.86 7.43 -2.94
CA ARG A 57 -3.25 7.13 -1.55
C ARG A 57 -4.77 7.14 -1.38
N ARG A 58 -5.45 8.16 -1.92
CA ARG A 58 -6.92 8.28 -1.86
C ARG A 58 -7.58 7.11 -2.59
N LEU A 59 -7.08 6.74 -3.76
CA LEU A 59 -7.61 5.64 -4.55
C LEU A 59 -7.29 4.27 -3.93
N GLN A 60 -6.12 4.09 -3.34
CA GLN A 60 -5.75 2.86 -2.62
C GLN A 60 -6.75 2.60 -1.50
N ILE A 61 -6.99 3.59 -0.63
CA ILE A 61 -7.96 3.48 0.47
C ILE A 61 -9.36 3.17 -0.07
N LYS A 62 -9.79 3.83 -1.15
CA LYS A 62 -11.09 3.58 -1.77
C LYS A 62 -11.22 2.16 -2.33
N SER A 63 -10.15 1.64 -2.93
CA SER A 63 -10.13 0.27 -3.49
C SER A 63 -9.98 -0.81 -2.42
N ALA A 64 -9.42 -0.47 -1.26
CA ALA A 64 -9.02 -1.41 -0.21
C ALA A 64 -8.05 -2.52 -0.69
N LEU A 65 -7.26 -2.24 -1.74
CA LEU A 65 -6.32 -3.19 -2.33
C LEU A 65 -4.86 -2.81 -2.06
N PRO A 66 -3.95 -3.78 -2.00
CA PRO A 66 -2.52 -3.54 -2.23
C PRO A 66 -2.30 -2.85 -3.59
N TRP A 67 -1.35 -1.92 -3.63
CA TRP A 67 -0.97 -1.22 -4.87
C TRP A 67 0.50 -1.48 -5.18
N TRP A 68 0.80 -1.86 -6.41
CA TRP A 68 2.16 -2.10 -6.89
C TRP A 68 2.52 -1.00 -7.88
N LEU A 69 3.57 -0.25 -7.56
CA LEU A 69 4.07 0.86 -8.36
C LEU A 69 5.30 0.41 -9.15
N VAL A 70 5.22 0.51 -10.47
CA VAL A 70 6.37 0.35 -11.36
C VAL A 70 7.06 1.71 -11.51
N CYS A 71 8.32 1.80 -11.09
CA CYS A 71 9.11 3.03 -11.22
C CYS A 71 10.57 2.68 -11.51
N ARG A 72 11.16 3.30 -12.53
CA ARG A 72 12.59 3.15 -12.88
C ARG A 72 13.08 1.70 -13.06
N GLY A 73 12.20 0.80 -13.48
CA GLY A 73 12.51 -0.62 -13.69
C GLY A 73 12.22 -1.52 -12.50
N ASP A 74 11.89 -0.95 -11.34
CA ASP A 74 11.58 -1.67 -10.11
C ASP A 74 10.07 -1.70 -9.81
N ILE A 75 9.64 -2.70 -9.05
CA ILE A 75 8.27 -2.84 -8.55
C ILE A 75 8.27 -2.60 -7.04
N HIS A 76 7.59 -1.54 -6.61
CA HIS A 76 7.40 -1.19 -5.20
C HIS A 76 6.00 -1.62 -4.76
N LYS A 77 5.91 -2.45 -3.71
CA LYS A 77 4.64 -3.00 -3.24
C LYS A 77 4.18 -2.26 -1.99
N PHE A 78 2.97 -1.72 -2.04
CA PHE A 78 2.35 -1.01 -0.93
C PHE A 78 1.15 -1.78 -0.42
N ARG A 79 1.17 -2.19 0.85
CA ARG A 79 -0.03 -2.72 1.51
C ARG A 79 -1.07 -1.61 1.62
N CYS A 80 -2.34 -1.97 1.72
CA CYS A 80 -3.39 -0.99 1.95
C CYS A 80 -3.29 -0.47 3.39
N VAL A 81 -2.83 0.77 3.54
CA VAL A 81 -2.68 1.43 4.85
C VAL A 81 -3.85 2.41 5.06
N PRO A 82 -4.64 2.29 6.14
CA PRO A 82 -5.68 3.28 6.46
C PRO A 82 -5.10 4.69 6.67
N HIS A 83 -5.93 5.72 6.72
CA HIS A 83 -5.46 7.06 7.12
C HIS A 83 -4.72 6.99 8.46
N LEU A 84 -3.53 7.60 8.56
CA LEU A 84 -2.70 7.57 9.78
C LEU A 84 -3.42 8.25 10.95
N THR A 85 -4.17 9.31 10.66
CA THR A 85 -4.96 10.06 11.64
C THR A 85 -6.38 9.51 11.79
N GLY A 86 -6.97 9.65 12.97
CA GLY A 86 -8.37 9.28 13.24
C GLY A 86 -8.59 7.79 13.56
N ARG A 87 -7.51 7.00 13.65
CA ARG A 87 -7.59 5.60 14.06
C ARG A 87 -7.91 5.50 15.54
N ARG A 88 -8.80 4.58 15.91
CA ARG A 88 -9.00 4.21 17.32
C ARG A 88 -7.78 3.43 17.80
N PHE A 89 -7.25 3.79 18.96
CA PHE A 89 -6.16 3.05 19.59
C PHE A 89 -6.61 1.65 20.01
N ALA A 90 -5.82 0.64 19.65
CA ALA A 90 -5.94 -0.73 20.15
C ALA A 90 -4.53 -1.33 20.24
N HIS A 91 -4.09 -1.70 21.45
CA HIS A 91 -2.74 -2.22 21.69
C HIS A 91 -2.44 -3.46 20.84
N GLY A 92 -1.27 -3.51 20.21
CA GLY A 92 -0.86 -4.58 19.30
C GLY A 92 -1.50 -4.54 17.90
N VAL A 93 -2.55 -3.74 17.71
CA VAL A 93 -3.33 -3.70 16.44
C VAL A 93 -3.17 -2.34 15.76
N THR A 94 -3.66 -1.27 16.38
CA THR A 94 -3.60 0.13 15.92
C THR A 94 -2.97 1.01 16.99
N ASP A 95 -1.84 0.56 17.51
CA ASP A 95 -1.05 1.28 18.50
C ASP A 95 -0.05 2.25 17.86
N CYS A 96 0.74 2.91 18.71
CA CYS A 96 1.75 3.87 18.29
C CYS A 96 2.86 3.24 17.42
N TYR A 97 3.21 1.96 17.65
CA TYR A 97 4.21 1.27 16.84
C TYR A 97 3.64 0.87 15.48
N THR A 98 2.40 0.39 15.40
CA THR A 98 1.72 0.18 14.12
C THR A 98 1.62 1.48 13.32
N LEU A 99 1.26 2.59 13.97
CA LEU A 99 1.20 3.91 13.33
C LEU A 99 2.57 4.32 12.76
N PHE A 100 3.64 4.12 13.54
CA PHE A 100 5.01 4.37 13.15
C PHE A 100 5.43 3.51 11.93
N ARG A 101 5.24 2.19 12.01
CA ARG A 101 5.50 1.25 10.91
C ARG A 101 4.74 1.61 9.64
N ASP A 102 3.48 2.01 9.76
CA ASP A 102 2.67 2.41 8.63
C ASP A 102 3.18 3.71 7.99
N ALA A 103 3.61 4.70 8.77
CA ALA A 103 4.21 5.91 8.23
C ALA A 103 5.50 5.61 7.44
N TYR A 104 6.38 4.76 7.98
CA TYR A 104 7.62 4.36 7.29
C TYR A 104 7.36 3.54 6.04
N HIS A 105 6.39 2.62 6.08
CA HIS A 105 5.99 1.88 4.89
C HIS A 105 5.51 2.80 3.76
N LEU A 106 4.72 3.82 4.10
CA LEU A 106 4.29 4.83 3.13
C LEU A 106 5.45 5.68 2.58
N ALA A 107 6.54 5.81 3.34
CA ALA A 107 7.79 6.41 2.89
C ALA A 107 8.73 5.43 2.17
N GLY A 108 8.31 4.18 1.95
CA GLY A 108 9.07 3.16 1.23
C GLY A 108 10.05 2.37 2.10
N THR A 109 9.92 2.41 3.43
CA THR A 109 10.75 1.65 4.37
C THR A 109 9.89 0.63 5.11
N GLU A 110 10.22 -0.66 4.99
CA GLU A 110 9.55 -1.70 5.78
C GLU A 110 10.14 -1.78 7.18
N MET A 111 9.27 -1.93 8.17
CA MET A 111 9.63 -2.10 9.57
C MET A 111 9.03 -3.42 10.07
N PRO A 112 9.69 -4.13 11.00
CA PRO A 112 9.19 -5.42 11.46
C PRO A 112 7.86 -5.29 12.19
N ASP A 113 6.99 -6.29 12.04
CA ASP A 113 5.84 -6.51 12.91
C ASP A 113 6.13 -7.64 13.88
N PHE A 114 5.86 -7.41 15.15
CA PHE A 114 6.16 -8.35 16.23
C PHE A 114 5.18 -8.16 17.38
N HIS A 115 5.06 -9.19 18.22
CA HIS A 115 4.24 -9.12 19.41
C HIS A 115 4.83 -8.11 20.42
N ARG A 116 3.97 -7.25 20.96
CA ARG A 116 4.34 -6.22 21.93
C ARG A 116 3.56 -6.48 23.21
N GLU A 117 4.26 -6.84 24.29
CA GLU A 117 3.63 -6.98 25.61
C GLU A 117 2.98 -5.66 26.04
N ASP A 118 1.88 -5.72 26.78
CA ASP A 118 1.27 -4.49 27.29
C ASP A 118 2.17 -3.80 28.32
N ASP A 119 2.11 -2.47 28.42
CA ASP A 119 2.95 -1.65 29.30
C ASP A 119 4.49 -1.79 29.10
N TRP A 120 4.98 -2.30 27.96
CA TRP A 120 6.42 -2.46 27.66
C TRP A 120 7.26 -1.19 27.92
N TRP A 121 6.68 0.00 27.69
CA TRP A 121 7.34 1.29 27.91
C TRP A 121 7.63 1.58 29.39
N ARG A 122 6.89 0.95 30.31
CA ARG A 122 7.14 1.04 31.76
C ARG A 122 8.32 0.17 32.19
N ASN A 123 8.68 -0.83 31.39
CA ASN A 123 9.77 -1.76 31.66
C ASN A 123 11.12 -1.26 31.12
N GLY A 124 11.19 0.01 30.69
CA GLY A 124 12.42 0.62 30.17
C GLY A 124 12.79 0.22 28.73
N GLN A 125 11.90 -0.50 28.03
CA GLN A 125 12.12 -0.90 26.64
C GLN A 125 11.88 0.29 25.69
N ASN A 126 12.60 0.35 24.56
CA ASN A 126 12.38 1.34 23.51
C ASN A 126 12.17 0.66 22.15
N LEU A 127 11.03 -0.03 22.03
CA LEU A 127 10.69 -0.83 20.86
C LEU A 127 10.70 -0.05 19.54
N TYR A 128 10.56 1.28 19.55
CA TYR A 128 10.66 2.10 18.33
C TYR A 128 12.10 2.16 17.79
N LEU A 129 13.07 2.51 18.64
CA LEU A 129 14.46 2.66 18.22
C LEU A 129 15.16 1.32 18.07
N ASP A 130 14.81 0.35 18.92
CA ASP A 130 15.40 -0.99 18.91
C ASP A 130 15.07 -1.78 17.62
N ASN A 131 14.08 -1.32 16.84
CA ASN A 131 13.59 -1.99 15.63
C ASN A 131 13.63 -1.12 14.37
N LEU A 132 14.44 -0.04 14.38
CA LEU A 132 14.59 0.92 13.28
C LEU A 132 15.64 0.51 12.24
#